data_AF-A0A937X3D4-F1
#
_entry.id   AF-A0A937X3D4-F1
#
_cell.length_a   1.000
_cell.length_b   1.000
_cell.length_c   1.000
_cell.angle_alpha   90.00
_cell.angle_beta   90.00
_cell.angle_gamma   90.00
#
_symmetry.space_group_name_H-M   'P 1'
#
loop_
_entity.id
_entity.type
_entity.pdbx_description
1 polymer ?
#
loop_
_entity_poly.entity_id
_entity_poly.type
_entity_poly.pdbx_seq_one_letter_code
_entity_poly.pdbx_strand_id
1 'polypeptide(L)'
;MARTSRSVRLPPELEQKLDKAAAKIGVSPSALIRTSVERTCSEILCTDLESRLAGLIGAIQSPGSPSARQSGKQFAAILDRKRQKS
;
A
#
# COMPACT_ATOMS: atom_id res chain seq x y z
N MET A 1 -13.70 -0.31 -21.76
CA MET A 1 -13.71 -0.27 -20.27
C MET A 1 -14.56 0.92 -19.83
N ALA A 2 -15.63 0.70 -19.06
CA ALA A 2 -16.48 1.79 -18.58
C ALA A 2 -15.72 2.61 -17.53
N ARG A 3 -15.47 3.90 -17.80
CA ARG A 3 -15.02 4.85 -16.77
C ARG A 3 -16.24 5.27 -15.97
N THR A 4 -16.46 4.68 -14.80
CA THR A 4 -17.46 5.16 -13.85
C THR A 4 -16.82 6.25 -12.99
N SER A 5 -17.29 7.49 -13.14
CA SER A 5 -16.91 8.59 -12.25
C SER A 5 -17.84 8.59 -11.04
N ARG A 6 -17.29 8.38 -9.84
CA ARG A 6 -18.01 8.63 -8.59
C ARG A 6 -17.61 10.01 -8.06
N SER A 7 -18.61 10.82 -7.72
CA SER A 7 -18.41 12.10 -7.03
C SER A 7 -18.67 11.90 -5.54
N VAL A 8 -17.77 12.42 -4.69
CA VAL A 8 -17.88 12.34 -3.24
C VAL A 8 -17.78 13.75 -2.68
N ARG A 9 -18.71 14.12 -1.80
CA ARG A 9 -18.68 15.40 -1.10
C ARG A 9 -17.84 15.25 0.15
N LEU A 10 -16.84 16.12 0.32
CA LEU A 10 -16.02 16.17 1.53
C LEU A 10 -16.47 17.35 2.40
N PRO A 11 -16.46 17.20 3.74
CA PRO A 11 -16.57 18.35 4.63
C PRO A 11 -15.43 19.34 4.37
N PRO A 12 -15.64 20.65 4.55
CA PRO A 12 -14.66 21.69 4.21
C PRO A 12 -13.33 21.51 4.95
N GLU A 13 -13.35 21.06 6.20
CA GLU A 13 -12.14 20.77 6.96
C GLU A 13 -11.30 19.64 6.36
N LEU A 14 -11.96 18.63 5.79
CA LEU A 14 -11.31 17.48 5.19
C LEU A 14 -10.75 17.84 3.81
N GLU A 15 -11.45 18.70 3.06
CA GLU A 15 -10.99 19.26 1.79
C GLU A 15 -9.69 20.07 2.00
N GLN A 16 -9.64 20.94 3.00
CA GLN A 16 -8.42 21.67 3.35
C GLN A 16 -7.25 20.76 3.74
N LYS A 17 -7.53 19.67 4.48
CA LYS A 17 -6.49 18.69 4.86
C LYS A 17 -5.99 17.94 3.63
N LEU A 18 -6.89 17.56 2.73
CA LEU A 18 -6.54 16.89 1.48
C LEU A 18 -5.64 17.77 0.62
N ASP A 19 -6.00 19.04 0.44
CA ASP A 19 -5.21 19.98 -0.37
C ASP A 19 -3.81 20.18 0.22
N LYS A 20 -3.70 20.36 1.53
CA LYS A 20 -2.41 20.48 2.22
C LYS A 20 -1.55 19.23 2.06
N ALA A 21 -2.15 18.04 2.20
CA ALA A 21 -1.44 16.78 2.04
C ALA A 21 -0.98 16.56 0.60
N ALA A 22 -1.86 16.84 -0.37
CA ALA A 22 -1.56 16.72 -1.79
C ALA A 22 -0.41 17.68 -2.20
N ALA A 23 -0.47 18.94 -1.74
CA ALA A 23 0.59 19.92 -1.95
C ALA A 23 1.93 19.48 -1.34
N LYS A 24 1.92 18.94 -0.12
CA LYS A 24 3.13 18.48 0.57
C LYS A 24 3.85 17.33 -0.15
N ILE A 25 3.11 16.50 -0.87
CA ILE A 25 3.63 15.31 -1.58
C ILE A 25 3.82 15.62 -3.08
N GLY A 26 3.37 16.78 -3.57
CA GLY A 26 3.53 17.20 -4.96
C GLY A 26 2.60 16.49 -5.94
N VAL A 27 1.41 16.07 -5.49
CA VAL A 27 0.42 15.36 -6.31
C VAL A 27 -0.91 16.11 -6.32
N SER A 28 -1.81 15.77 -7.26
CA SER A 28 -3.17 16.36 -7.26
C SER A 28 -4.05 15.71 -6.19
N PRO A 29 -5.05 16.43 -5.64
CA PRO A 29 -6.01 15.88 -4.67
C PRO A 29 -6.72 14.62 -5.19
N SER A 30 -7.09 14.60 -6.47
CA SER A 30 -7.72 13.43 -7.10
C SER A 30 -6.77 12.23 -7.20
N ALA A 31 -5.48 12.45 -7.47
CA ALA A 31 -4.48 11.38 -7.47
C ALA A 31 -4.31 10.80 -6.07
N LEU A 32 -4.22 11.67 -5.05
CA LEU A 32 -4.11 11.25 -3.67
C LEU A 32 -5.33 10.45 -3.20
N ILE A 33 -6.55 10.87 -3.57
CA ILE A 33 -7.78 10.12 -3.28
C ILE A 33 -7.72 8.73 -3.93
N ARG A 34 -7.40 8.64 -5.22
CA ARG A 34 -7.36 7.34 -5.93
C ARG A 34 -6.40 6.38 -5.26
N THR A 35 -5.16 6.81 -5.00
CA THR A 35 -4.14 5.98 -4.35
C THR A 35 -4.56 5.57 -2.94
N SER A 36 -5.16 6.48 -2.17
CA SER A 36 -5.61 6.18 -0.81
C SER A 36 -6.77 5.19 -0.79
N VAL A 37 -7.74 5.35 -1.71
CA VAL A 37 -8.88 4.42 -1.84
C VAL A 37 -8.41 3.05 -2.28
N GLU A 38 -7.54 2.97 -3.30
CA GLU A 38 -6.96 1.70 -3.76
C GLU A 38 -6.26 0.97 -2.62
N ARG A 39 -5.34 1.66 -1.93
CA ARG A 39 -4.63 1.11 -0.77
C ARG A 39 -5.59 0.61 0.31
N THR A 40 -6.57 1.42 0.68
CA THR A 40 -7.52 1.07 1.75
C THR A 40 -8.40 -0.11 1.35
N CYS A 41 -8.89 -0.14 0.11
CA CYS A 41 -9.66 -1.27 -0.41
C CYS A 41 -8.81 -2.54 -0.43
N SER A 42 -7.55 -2.48 -0.88
CA SER A 42 -6.64 -3.62 -0.85
C SER A 42 -6.38 -4.10 0.58
N GLU A 43 -6.18 -3.19 1.54
CA GLU A 43 -5.97 -3.53 2.95
C GLU A 43 -7.22 -4.17 3.59
N ILE A 44 -8.42 -3.70 3.27
CA ILE A 44 -9.69 -4.26 3.77
C ILE A 44 -10.00 -5.60 3.12
N LEU A 45 -9.72 -5.75 1.82
CA LEU A 45 -10.04 -6.96 1.06
C LEU A 45 -8.97 -8.06 1.18
N CYS A 46 -7.75 -7.74 1.62
CA CYS A 46 -6.75 -8.73 2.01
C CYS A 46 -7.15 -9.37 3.35
N THR A 47 -7.85 -10.50 3.25
CA THR A 47 -8.43 -11.23 4.40
C THR A 47 -7.42 -12.05 5.20
N ASP A 48 -6.23 -12.32 4.67
CA ASP A 48 -5.21 -13.14 5.33
C ASP A 48 -3.92 -12.35 5.64
N LEU A 49 -3.39 -12.59 6.86
CA LEU A 49 -2.15 -11.99 7.35
C LEU A 49 -0.95 -12.32 6.45
N GLU A 50 -0.98 -13.48 5.79
CA GLU A 50 0.06 -13.94 4.88
C GLU A 50 0.13 -13.07 3.62
N SER A 51 -1.01 -12.77 2.96
CA SER A 51 -1.08 -11.81 1.85
C SER A 51 -0.67 -10.40 2.24
N ARG A 52 -1.01 -9.95 3.46
CA ARG A 52 -0.59 -8.62 3.99
C ARG A 52 0.92 -8.53 4.18
N LEU A 53 1.58 -9.63 4.56
CA LEU A 53 3.02 -9.69 4.78
C LEU A 53 3.80 -10.14 3.55
N ALA A 54 3.15 -10.65 2.50
CA ALA A 54 3.80 -11.12 1.29
C ALA A 54 4.66 -10.06 0.58
N GLY A 55 4.27 -8.78 0.67
CA GLY A 55 5.07 -7.64 0.17
C GLY A 55 6.31 -7.34 1.03
N LEU A 56 6.27 -7.65 2.33
CA LEU A 56 7.39 -7.52 3.27
C LEU A 56 8.35 -8.72 3.21
N ILE A 57 7.81 -9.91 2.97
CA ILE A 57 8.56 -11.17 2.86
C ILE A 57 9.16 -11.35 1.45
N GLY A 58 8.78 -10.48 0.49
CA GLY A 58 9.27 -10.56 -0.89
C GLY A 58 8.65 -11.69 -1.71
N ALA A 59 7.50 -12.23 -1.26
CA ALA A 59 6.76 -13.29 -1.95
C ALA A 59 5.99 -12.76 -3.17
N ILE A 60 5.63 -11.47 -3.18
CA ILE A 60 5.12 -10.80 -4.38
C ILE A 60 6.31 -10.09 -5.02
N GLN A 61 6.68 -10.53 -6.23
CA GLN A 61 7.60 -9.80 -7.11
C GLN A 61 6.92 -8.51 -7.60
N SER A 62 6.72 -7.56 -6.69
CA SER A 62 6.39 -6.20 -7.06
C SER A 62 7.65 -5.55 -7.64
N PRO A 63 7.55 -4.65 -8.64
CA PRO A 63 8.69 -3.92 -9.20
C PRO A 63 9.17 -2.84 -8.22
N GLY A 64 9.35 -3.20 -6.95
CA GLY A 64 9.94 -2.35 -5.91
C GLY A 64 11.45 -2.22 -6.09
N SER A 65 11.98 -1.11 -5.57
CA SER A 65 13.39 -0.74 -5.63
C SER A 65 14.32 -1.82 -5.07
N PRO A 66 15.60 -1.89 -5.53
CA PRO A 66 16.55 -2.94 -5.15
C PRO A 66 16.71 -3.16 -3.64
N SER A 67 16.55 -2.09 -2.85
CA SER A 67 16.59 -2.10 -1.39
C SER A 67 15.50 -2.99 -0.77
N ALA A 68 14.26 -2.92 -1.27
CA ALA A 68 13.16 -3.73 -0.77
C ALA A 68 13.37 -5.23 -1.03
N ARG A 69 14.04 -5.59 -2.14
CA ARG A 69 14.37 -6.98 -2.50
C ARG A 69 15.42 -7.59 -1.56
N GLN A 70 16.32 -6.78 -1.01
CA GLN A 70 17.40 -7.26 -0.14
C GLN A 70 16.89 -7.53 1.29
N SER A 71 15.97 -6.69 1.78
CA SER A 71 15.31 -6.86 3.08
C SER A 71 14.43 -8.12 3.13
N GLY A 72 13.68 -8.41 2.06
CA GLY A 72 12.85 -9.62 1.97
C GLY A 72 13.65 -10.92 2.04
N LYS A 73 14.82 -10.97 1.37
CA LYS A 73 15.73 -12.13 1.43
C LYS A 73 16.28 -12.38 2.83
N GLN A 74 16.63 -11.33 3.57
CA GLN A 74 17.11 -11.47 4.95
C GLN A 74 16.00 -11.94 5.89
N PHE A 75 14.78 -11.45 5.70
CA PHE A 75 13.65 -11.87 6.51
C PHE A 75 13.25 -13.32 6.26
N ALA A 76 13.23 -13.75 5.00
CA ALA A 76 13.03 -15.16 4.63
C ALA A 76 14.07 -16.08 5.27
N ALA A 77 15.34 -15.68 5.28
CA ALA A 77 16.42 -16.45 5.93
C ALA A 77 16.24 -16.59 7.45
N ILE A 78 15.67 -15.58 8.12
CA ILE A 78 15.38 -15.63 9.56
C ILE A 78 14.22 -16.58 9.86
N LEU A 79 13.16 -16.56 9.04
CA LEU A 79 12.01 -17.45 9.19
C LEU A 79 12.40 -18.92 8.96
N ASP A 80 13.23 -19.19 7.96
CA ASP A 80 13.66 -20.55 7.64
C ASP A 80 14.53 -21.15 8.77
N ARG A 81 15.42 -20.33 9.37
CA ARG A 81 16.20 -20.72 10.56
C ARG A 81 15.34 -20.99 11.78
N LYS A 82 14.21 -20.30 11.97
CA LYS A 82 13.28 -20.57 13.07
C LYS A 82 12.52 -21.88 12.85
N ARG A 83 12.17 -22.18 11.59
CA ARG A 83 11.41 -23.38 11.23
C ARG A 83 12.23 -24.66 11.37
N GLN A 84 13.54 -24.59 11.20
CA GLN A 84 14.47 -25.72 11.39
C GLN A 84 14.87 -25.97 12.86
N LYS A 85 14.51 -25.06 13.78
CA LYS A 85 14.79 -25.18 15.23
C LYS A 85 13.57 -25.60 16.06
N SER A 86 12.41 -25.79 15.40
CA SER A 86 11.21 -26.41 15.99
C SER A 86 11.09 -27.84 15.51
#